data_AF-A0A2N2PLQ6-F1
#
_entry.id   AF-A0A2N2PLQ6-F1
#
_cell.length_a   1.000
_cell.length_b   1.000
_cell.length_c   1.000
_cell.angle_alpha   90.00
_cell.angle_beta   90.00
_cell.angle_gamma   90.00
#
_symmetry.space_group_name_H-M   'P 1'
#
loop_
_entity.id
_entity.type
_entity.pdbx_description
1 polymer ?
#
loop_
_entity_poly.entity_id
_entity_poly.type
_entity_poly.pdbx_seq_one_letter_code
_entity_poly.pdbx_strand_id
1 'polypeptide(L)'
;MSVEPSNHDDAVEGVLHYLSDYIATRGRQASRMHPPIAMVIGEIVWMQMAHMRQVLEKLKTFAPDRVRVADALTGVDDTRRRAILSHTDQNAVVYEIIDRQDQAKSSRVVDMAIHDTRTLFRSLNPSLETVVQLVQHWSYWDLSDAADLFHFDKNVRRISAIQAISISDDMRKKYRAAMRLRSDDPFTDDDIFKFELTLMNQIVTRFVQKRKEEEAYVTIICRDELPVAATNQEIMKTARHMMALEALEDESKDVDPAMHDYFARAMHMDHDMVTREKMIEFVRRNVAEAKRTLKQVLAEDRNLGEPYDYKDAQGTKLKERFTEICGRFAFGNDYLPGVTPPPQGSVVEA
;
A
#
# COMPACT_ATOMS: atom_id res chain seq x y z
N MET A 1 -25.55 -19.43 -17.83
CA MET A 1 -24.92 -18.19 -17.32
C MET A 1 -25.58 -17.85 -16.00
N SER A 2 -24.87 -18.02 -14.89
CA SER A 2 -25.17 -17.45 -13.58
C SER A 2 -23.91 -17.60 -12.74
N VAL A 3 -23.18 -16.50 -12.69
CA VAL A 3 -21.96 -16.29 -11.93
C VAL A 3 -22.36 -16.31 -10.46
N GLU A 4 -21.78 -17.19 -9.63
CA GLU A 4 -21.63 -16.83 -8.21
C GLU A 4 -21.00 -15.43 -8.22
N PRO A 5 -21.62 -14.41 -7.61
CA PRO A 5 -21.02 -13.10 -7.64
C PRO A 5 -19.68 -13.23 -6.93
N SER A 6 -18.59 -13.36 -7.70
CA SER A 6 -17.35 -12.73 -7.28
C SER A 6 -17.80 -11.32 -7.01
N ASN A 7 -17.80 -10.89 -5.75
CA ASN A 7 -18.17 -9.54 -5.40
C ASN A 7 -17.43 -8.67 -6.40
N HIS A 8 -18.15 -8.03 -7.32
CA HIS A 8 -17.51 -7.46 -8.50
C HIS A 8 -16.48 -6.39 -8.07
N ASP A 9 -16.62 -5.88 -6.86
CA ASP A 9 -15.71 -4.94 -6.23
C ASP A 9 -14.45 -5.60 -5.64
N ASP A 10 -14.43 -6.91 -5.35
CA ASP A 10 -13.30 -7.57 -4.68
C ASP A 10 -11.98 -7.42 -5.45
N ALA A 11 -12.02 -7.50 -6.78
CA ALA A 11 -10.81 -7.33 -7.60
C ALA A 11 -10.34 -5.87 -7.64
N VAL A 12 -11.27 -4.91 -7.68
CA VAL A 12 -10.94 -3.49 -7.65
C VAL A 12 -10.37 -3.10 -6.30
N GLU A 13 -11.09 -3.42 -5.22
CA GLU A 13 -10.67 -3.15 -3.84
C GLU A 13 -9.36 -3.86 -3.51
N GLY A 14 -9.22 -5.10 -3.95
CA GLY A 14 -8.03 -5.90 -3.74
C GLY A 14 -6.77 -5.28 -4.35
N VAL A 15 -6.86 -4.83 -5.61
CA VAL A 15 -5.75 -4.13 -6.27
C VAL A 15 -5.50 -2.77 -5.63
N LEU A 16 -6.55 -2.00 -5.33
CA LEU A 16 -6.43 -0.69 -4.69
C LEU A 16 -5.82 -0.76 -3.31
N HIS A 17 -6.09 -1.81 -2.54
CA HIS A 17 -5.49 -2.02 -1.22
C HIS A 17 -3.95 -2.03 -1.31
N TYR A 18 -3.38 -2.89 -2.15
CA TYR A 18 -1.92 -2.95 -2.31
C TYR A 18 -1.35 -1.72 -3.01
N LEU A 19 -2.07 -1.14 -3.97
CA LEU A 19 -1.63 0.06 -4.67
C LEU A 19 -1.55 1.26 -3.71
N SER A 20 -2.54 1.39 -2.82
CA SER A 20 -2.58 2.41 -1.78
C SER A 20 -1.39 2.28 -0.83
N ASP A 21 -1.04 1.05 -0.43
CA ASP A 21 0.14 0.80 0.41
C ASP A 21 1.45 1.24 -0.26
N TYR A 22 1.61 0.94 -1.55
CA TYR A 22 2.79 1.38 -2.30
C TYR A 22 2.88 2.89 -2.39
N ILE A 23 1.80 3.55 -2.78
CA ILE A 23 1.78 4.99 -2.99
C ILE A 23 1.90 5.73 -1.66
N ALA A 24 1.30 5.23 -0.57
CA ALA A 24 1.50 5.75 0.77
C ALA A 24 2.98 5.64 1.20
N THR A 25 3.62 4.51 0.92
CA THR A 25 5.05 4.28 1.24
C THR A 25 5.96 5.21 0.43
N ARG A 26 5.69 5.39 -0.87
CA ARG A 26 6.37 6.39 -1.71
C ARG A 26 6.10 7.81 -1.25
N GLY A 27 4.88 8.11 -0.81
CA GLY A 27 4.52 9.41 -0.25
C GLY A 27 5.29 9.74 1.02
N ARG A 28 5.47 8.76 1.91
CA ARG A 28 6.36 8.87 3.08
C ARG A 28 7.81 9.06 2.65
N GLN A 29 8.30 8.30 1.67
CA GLN A 29 9.66 8.44 1.13
C GLN A 29 9.89 9.85 0.57
N ALA A 30 9.01 10.34 -0.29
CA ALA A 30 9.06 11.67 -0.87
C ALA A 30 8.99 12.78 0.17
N SER A 31 8.12 12.63 1.18
CA SER A 31 8.01 13.58 2.30
C SER A 31 9.31 13.65 3.12
N ARG A 32 10.03 12.54 3.29
CA ARG A 32 11.35 12.56 3.95
C ARG A 32 12.43 13.27 3.15
N MET A 33 12.38 13.16 1.81
CA MET A 33 13.32 13.79 0.88
C MET A 33 12.99 15.27 0.65
N HIS A 34 11.71 15.63 0.62
CA HIS A 34 11.22 16.98 0.44
C HIS A 34 10.02 17.27 1.37
N PRO A 35 10.28 17.71 2.62
CA PRO A 35 9.24 17.91 3.65
C PRO A 35 8.03 18.76 3.25
N PRO A 36 8.15 19.84 2.45
CA PRO A 36 6.99 20.63 2.03
C PRO A 36 5.91 19.84 1.30
N ILE A 37 6.27 18.75 0.59
CA ILE A 37 5.30 17.90 -0.11
C ILE A 37 4.34 17.19 0.86
N ALA A 38 4.75 16.96 2.11
CA ALA A 38 3.93 16.26 3.10
C ALA A 38 2.56 16.94 3.34
N MET A 39 2.49 18.26 3.13
CA MET A 39 1.27 19.04 3.33
C MET A 39 0.17 18.78 2.29
N VAL A 40 0.54 18.25 1.11
CA VAL A 40 -0.36 18.16 -0.05
C VAL A 40 -0.43 16.75 -0.64
N ILE A 41 0.59 15.93 -0.41
CA ILE A 41 0.68 14.60 -1.01
C ILE A 41 -0.47 13.69 -0.61
N GLY A 42 -0.99 13.81 0.61
CA GLY A 42 -2.15 13.03 1.06
C GLY A 42 -3.38 13.25 0.17
N GLU A 43 -3.70 14.51 -0.12
CA GLU A 43 -4.84 14.89 -0.99
C GLU A 43 -4.62 14.42 -2.43
N ILE A 44 -3.42 14.61 -2.98
CA ILE A 44 -3.06 14.15 -4.33
C ILE A 44 -3.20 12.62 -4.43
N VAL A 45 -2.70 11.90 -3.44
CA VAL A 45 -2.78 10.43 -3.38
C VAL A 45 -4.24 9.98 -3.28
N TRP A 46 -5.05 10.63 -2.43
CA TRP A 46 -6.46 10.30 -2.30
C TRP A 46 -7.20 10.47 -3.64
N MET A 47 -7.01 11.61 -4.31
CA MET A 47 -7.60 11.87 -5.62
C MET A 47 -7.12 10.86 -6.67
N GLN A 48 -5.84 10.52 -6.66
CA GLN A 48 -5.31 9.51 -7.56
C GLN A 48 -5.91 8.12 -7.28
N MET A 49 -6.15 7.74 -6.02
CA MET A 49 -6.80 6.46 -5.69
C MET A 49 -8.26 6.42 -6.13
N ALA A 50 -8.99 7.53 -5.99
CA ALA A 50 -10.33 7.65 -6.55
C ALA A 50 -10.32 7.52 -8.08
N HIS A 51 -9.33 8.09 -8.77
CA HIS A 51 -9.14 7.94 -10.20
C HIS A 51 -8.77 6.51 -10.61
N MET A 52 -7.84 5.88 -9.88
CA MET A 52 -7.43 4.50 -10.13
C MET A 52 -8.58 3.51 -9.99
N ARG A 53 -9.50 3.73 -9.06
CA ARG A 53 -10.75 2.97 -8.96
C ARG A 53 -11.55 3.01 -10.26
N GLN A 54 -11.78 4.21 -10.79
CA GLN A 54 -12.50 4.37 -12.06
C GLN A 54 -11.78 3.66 -13.21
N VAL A 55 -10.44 3.75 -13.28
CA VAL A 55 -9.64 3.03 -14.28
C VAL A 55 -9.80 1.52 -14.14
N LEU A 56 -9.75 0.99 -12.92
CA LEU A 56 -9.89 -0.44 -12.64
C LEU A 56 -11.29 -0.99 -12.96
N GLU A 57 -12.32 -0.14 -12.85
CA GLU A 57 -13.71 -0.45 -13.19
C GLU A 57 -13.99 -0.45 -14.70
N LYS A 58 -13.18 0.24 -15.51
CA LYS A 58 -13.38 0.34 -16.96
C LYS A 58 -13.37 -1.02 -17.64
N LEU A 59 -14.22 -1.16 -18.66
CA LEU A 59 -14.28 -2.31 -19.54
C LEU A 59 -13.35 -2.12 -20.75
N LYS A 60 -12.50 -3.10 -21.01
CA LYS A 60 -11.66 -3.20 -22.20
C LYS A 60 -12.16 -4.32 -23.11
N THR A 61 -11.99 -4.15 -24.41
CA THR A 61 -12.55 -5.08 -25.40
C THR A 61 -11.48 -6.07 -25.83
N PHE A 62 -11.69 -7.34 -25.52
CA PHE A 62 -10.88 -8.48 -25.92
C PHE A 62 -11.78 -9.46 -26.67
N ALA A 63 -12.08 -9.15 -27.94
CA ALA A 63 -13.10 -9.84 -28.73
C ALA A 63 -13.03 -11.37 -28.56
N PRO A 64 -14.15 -12.05 -28.24
CA PRO A 64 -15.53 -11.55 -28.16
C PRO A 64 -15.91 -10.89 -26.82
N ASP A 65 -15.02 -10.89 -25.83
CA ASP A 65 -15.34 -10.50 -24.45
C ASP A 65 -15.11 -9.00 -24.18
N ARG A 66 -15.87 -8.48 -23.22
CA ARG A 66 -15.53 -7.24 -22.52
C ARG A 66 -15.15 -7.58 -21.10
N VAL A 67 -13.95 -7.17 -20.70
CA VAL A 67 -13.37 -7.54 -19.41
C VAL A 67 -12.98 -6.28 -18.68
N ARG A 68 -13.27 -6.21 -17.38
CA ARG A 68 -12.83 -5.08 -16.56
C ARG A 68 -11.32 -5.10 -16.41
N VAL A 69 -10.71 -3.94 -16.28
CA VAL A 69 -9.26 -3.82 -16.09
C VAL A 69 -8.79 -4.64 -14.88
N ALA A 70 -9.45 -4.52 -13.73
CA ALA A 70 -9.07 -5.30 -12.53
C ALA A 70 -9.15 -6.83 -12.75
N ASP A 71 -10.17 -7.30 -13.45
CA ASP A 71 -10.34 -8.73 -13.75
C ASP A 71 -9.30 -9.24 -14.76
N ALA A 72 -8.92 -8.41 -15.73
CA ALA A 72 -7.86 -8.72 -16.68
C ALA A 72 -6.47 -8.75 -16.01
N LEU A 73 -6.22 -7.84 -15.06
CA LEU A 73 -4.97 -7.79 -14.31
C LEU A 73 -4.79 -8.98 -13.35
N THR A 74 -5.89 -9.43 -12.74
CA THR A 74 -5.92 -10.48 -11.71
C THR A 74 -6.42 -11.84 -12.23
N GLY A 75 -6.50 -11.96 -13.55
CA GLY A 75 -6.93 -13.16 -14.25
C GLY A 75 -5.78 -14.09 -14.62
N VAL A 76 -6.13 -15.26 -15.17
CA VAL A 76 -5.19 -16.28 -15.63
C VAL A 76 -4.59 -15.94 -17.01
N ASP A 77 -5.25 -15.07 -17.78
CA ASP A 77 -4.82 -14.71 -19.13
C ASP A 77 -3.69 -13.66 -19.11
N ASP A 78 -2.46 -14.18 -19.15
CA ASP A 78 -1.23 -13.40 -19.23
C ASP A 78 -1.18 -12.43 -20.43
N THR A 79 -1.88 -12.74 -21.52
CA THR A 79 -1.92 -11.90 -22.72
C THR A 79 -2.76 -10.66 -22.47
N ARG A 80 -3.94 -10.84 -21.86
CA ARG A 80 -4.80 -9.71 -21.45
C ARG A 80 -4.07 -8.82 -20.46
N ARG A 81 -3.39 -9.39 -19.45
CA ARG A 81 -2.60 -8.62 -18.49
C ARG A 81 -1.52 -7.78 -19.17
N ARG A 82 -0.75 -8.37 -20.10
CA ARG A 82 0.30 -7.64 -20.85
C ARG A 82 -0.28 -6.55 -21.74
N ALA A 83 -1.42 -6.77 -22.38
CA ALA A 83 -2.10 -5.76 -23.19
C ALA A 83 -2.52 -4.55 -22.34
N ILE A 84 -3.10 -4.76 -21.16
CA ILE A 84 -3.48 -3.68 -20.23
C ILE A 84 -2.25 -2.85 -19.79
N LEU A 85 -1.11 -3.50 -19.54
CA LEU A 85 0.11 -2.87 -19.04
C LEU A 85 1.07 -2.44 -20.16
N SER A 86 0.67 -2.53 -21.42
CA SER A 86 1.49 -2.15 -22.56
C SER A 86 1.50 -0.62 -22.74
N HIS A 87 2.55 -0.10 -23.39
CA HIS A 87 2.58 1.30 -23.82
C HIS A 87 1.97 1.52 -25.22
N THR A 88 1.78 0.45 -25.99
CA THR A 88 1.42 0.51 -27.41
C THR A 88 0.09 -0.17 -27.73
N ASP A 89 -0.48 -0.93 -26.80
CA ASP A 89 -1.75 -1.63 -27.00
C ASP A 89 -2.93 -0.66 -26.90
N GLN A 90 -3.97 -0.89 -27.70
CA GLN A 90 -5.21 -0.10 -27.65
C GLN A 90 -5.97 -0.24 -26.31
N ASN A 91 -5.81 -1.39 -25.65
CA ASN A 91 -6.42 -1.68 -24.36
C ASN A 91 -5.56 -1.20 -23.18
N ALA A 92 -4.40 -0.59 -23.45
CA ALA A 92 -3.51 -0.06 -22.42
C ALA A 92 -4.22 0.95 -21.51
N VAL A 93 -3.83 0.96 -20.23
CA VAL A 93 -4.34 1.93 -19.24
C VAL A 93 -3.38 3.09 -18.98
N VAL A 94 -2.19 3.09 -19.58
CA VAL A 94 -1.17 4.11 -19.33
C VAL A 94 -1.68 5.54 -19.57
N TYR A 95 -2.41 5.78 -20.66
CA TYR A 95 -2.97 7.09 -21.01
C TYR A 95 -4.23 7.44 -20.23
N GLU A 96 -4.77 6.49 -19.48
CA GLU A 96 -5.90 6.71 -18.58
C GLU A 96 -5.43 7.01 -17.17
N ILE A 97 -4.20 6.60 -16.81
CA ILE A 97 -3.59 6.83 -15.49
C ILE A 97 -2.73 8.10 -15.49
N ILE A 98 -1.97 8.32 -16.58
CA ILE A 98 -1.03 9.44 -16.72
C ILE A 98 -1.63 10.44 -17.70
N ASP A 99 -1.92 11.64 -17.20
CA ASP A 99 -2.48 12.72 -18.02
C ASP A 99 -1.46 13.14 -19.08
N ARG A 100 -1.85 13.11 -20.37
CA ARG A 100 -0.99 13.56 -21.46
C ARG A 100 -0.65 15.03 -21.28
N GLN A 101 0.60 15.43 -21.49
CA GLN A 101 0.93 16.86 -21.56
C GLN A 101 0.13 17.48 -22.70
N ASP A 102 -0.77 18.38 -22.37
CA ASP A 102 -1.46 19.18 -23.37
C ASP A 102 -0.42 20.02 -24.12
N GLN A 103 -0.16 19.70 -25.39
CA GLN A 103 0.39 20.66 -26.32
C GLN A 103 -0.72 21.66 -26.68
N ALA A 104 -1.03 22.57 -25.76
CA ALA A 104 -2.01 23.62 -26.03
C ALA A 104 -1.44 24.62 -27.04
N LYS A 105 -1.75 24.41 -28.33
CA LYS A 105 -1.94 25.50 -29.29
C LYS A 105 -3.30 26.16 -29.01
N SER A 106 -3.35 27.50 -29.09
CA SER A 106 -4.53 28.40 -28.95
C SER A 106 -4.84 28.84 -27.51
N SER A 107 -4.57 30.08 -27.10
CA SER A 107 -5.24 31.34 -27.50
C SER A 107 -6.71 31.43 -27.07
N ARG A 108 -6.95 31.78 -25.80
CA ARG A 108 -7.90 32.80 -25.33
C ARG A 108 -7.97 32.72 -23.80
N VAL A 109 -7.51 33.78 -23.17
CA VAL A 109 -7.69 34.08 -21.75
C VAL A 109 -9.19 34.27 -21.51
N VAL A 110 -9.81 33.48 -20.62
CA VAL A 110 -10.81 33.92 -19.61
C VAL A 110 -11.38 32.74 -18.79
N ASP A 111 -11.43 31.50 -19.28
CA ASP A 111 -11.87 30.35 -18.44
C ASP A 111 -10.69 29.57 -17.88
N MET A 112 -10.67 29.33 -16.56
CA MET A 112 -9.77 28.35 -15.95
C MET A 112 -10.14 26.97 -16.51
N ALA A 113 -9.41 26.52 -17.53
CA ALA A 113 -9.60 25.21 -18.16
C ALA A 113 -9.07 24.08 -17.25
N ILE A 114 -9.77 23.82 -16.15
CA ILE A 114 -9.55 22.65 -15.29
C ILE A 114 -10.27 21.46 -15.93
N HIS A 115 -9.52 20.45 -16.37
CA HIS A 115 -10.07 19.28 -17.05
C HIS A 115 -9.50 17.94 -16.53
N ASP A 116 -8.45 18.00 -15.71
CA ASP A 116 -7.83 16.85 -15.06
C ASP A 116 -7.24 17.25 -13.68
N THR A 117 -6.80 16.28 -12.88
CA THR A 117 -6.20 16.52 -11.56
C THR A 117 -4.96 17.41 -11.68
N ARG A 118 -4.16 17.22 -12.73
CA ARG A 118 -2.94 17.99 -12.95
C ARG A 118 -3.23 19.49 -13.17
N THR A 119 -4.19 19.83 -14.00
CA THR A 119 -4.60 21.21 -14.29
C THR A 119 -5.30 21.87 -13.12
N LEU A 120 -6.05 21.11 -12.31
CA LEU A 120 -6.57 21.57 -11.03
C LEU A 120 -5.43 22.01 -10.10
N PHE A 121 -4.48 21.14 -9.79
CA PHE A 121 -3.38 21.47 -8.87
C PHE A 121 -2.43 22.53 -9.44
N ARG A 122 -2.17 22.53 -10.76
CA ARG A 122 -1.42 23.58 -11.44
C ARG A 122 -2.04 24.95 -11.24
N SER A 123 -3.38 25.02 -11.27
CA SER A 123 -4.11 26.28 -11.08
C SER A 123 -4.04 26.82 -9.65
N LEU A 124 -3.85 25.95 -8.65
CA LEU A 124 -3.61 26.32 -7.25
C LEU A 124 -2.16 26.74 -7.02
N ASN A 125 -1.23 25.92 -7.51
CA ASN A 125 0.21 26.19 -7.46
C ASN A 125 0.91 25.41 -8.60
N PRO A 126 1.57 26.11 -9.55
CA PRO A 126 2.25 25.46 -10.66
C PRO A 126 3.27 24.39 -10.27
N SER A 127 3.91 24.47 -9.09
CA SER A 127 4.87 23.46 -8.65
C SER A 127 4.23 22.11 -8.31
N LEU A 128 2.92 22.07 -8.06
CA LEU A 128 2.19 20.85 -7.70
C LEU A 128 1.92 19.96 -8.92
N GLU A 129 1.97 20.51 -10.14
CA GLU A 129 1.83 19.73 -11.38
C GLU A 129 2.82 18.56 -11.42
N THR A 130 4.09 18.81 -11.08
CA THR A 130 5.13 17.78 -11.07
C THR A 130 4.86 16.72 -10.01
N VAL A 131 4.28 17.10 -8.86
CA VAL A 131 3.92 16.16 -7.79
C VAL A 131 2.77 15.25 -8.23
N VAL A 132 1.75 15.81 -8.89
CA VAL A 132 0.65 15.02 -9.47
C VAL A 132 1.17 14.04 -10.50
N GLN A 133 2.00 14.51 -11.45
CA GLN A 133 2.62 13.64 -12.46
C GLN A 133 3.42 12.52 -11.80
N LEU A 134 4.19 12.81 -10.76
CA LEU A 134 4.97 11.83 -10.03
C LEU A 134 4.08 10.74 -9.41
N VAL A 135 2.98 11.13 -8.76
CA VAL A 135 2.00 10.19 -8.16
C VAL A 135 1.28 9.34 -9.23
N GLN A 136 0.99 9.90 -10.41
CA GLN A 136 0.45 9.15 -11.55
C GLN A 136 1.42 8.08 -12.05
N HIS A 137 2.71 8.44 -12.19
CA HIS A 137 3.74 7.48 -12.61
C HIS A 137 3.94 6.37 -11.58
N TRP A 138 3.97 6.70 -10.29
CA TRP A 138 4.00 5.71 -9.22
C TRP A 138 2.82 4.74 -9.31
N SER A 139 1.62 5.26 -9.53
CA SER A 139 0.41 4.44 -9.69
C SER A 139 0.55 3.46 -10.84
N TYR A 140 1.10 3.90 -11.97
CA TYR A 140 1.33 3.02 -13.12
C TYR A 140 2.44 1.99 -12.86
N TRP A 141 3.58 2.40 -12.30
CA TRP A 141 4.70 1.50 -11.99
C TRP A 141 4.31 0.39 -11.02
N ASP A 142 3.53 0.73 -9.99
CA ASP A 142 3.18 -0.21 -8.91
C ASP A 142 1.92 -1.02 -9.21
N LEU A 143 1.13 -0.67 -10.23
CA LEU A 143 -0.13 -1.33 -10.57
C LEU A 143 0.05 -2.83 -10.83
N SER A 144 1.08 -3.21 -11.60
CA SER A 144 1.31 -4.62 -11.91
C SER A 144 1.69 -5.43 -10.67
N ASP A 145 2.45 -4.84 -9.75
CA ASP A 145 2.89 -5.51 -8.53
C ASP A 145 1.72 -5.64 -7.55
N ALA A 146 0.87 -4.60 -7.44
CA ALA A 146 -0.35 -4.63 -6.65
C ALA A 146 -1.34 -5.72 -7.13
N ALA A 147 -1.50 -5.85 -8.45
CA ALA A 147 -2.31 -6.91 -9.05
C ALA A 147 -1.74 -8.31 -8.79
N ASP A 148 -0.42 -8.46 -8.85
CA ASP A 148 0.27 -9.73 -8.57
C ASP A 148 0.04 -10.15 -7.10
N LEU A 149 0.19 -9.22 -6.14
CA LEU A 149 -0.04 -9.50 -4.71
C LEU A 149 -1.50 -9.88 -4.43
N PHE A 150 -2.47 -9.16 -4.98
CA PHE A 150 -3.87 -9.52 -4.79
C PHE A 150 -4.23 -10.84 -5.47
N HIS A 151 -3.73 -11.11 -6.68
CA HIS A 151 -3.97 -12.38 -7.35
C HIS A 151 -3.40 -13.55 -6.56
N PHE A 152 -2.22 -13.38 -5.95
CA PHE A 152 -1.68 -14.37 -5.03
C PHE A 152 -2.65 -14.65 -3.87
N ASP A 153 -3.09 -13.61 -3.15
CA ASP A 153 -4.01 -13.72 -2.03
C ASP A 153 -5.36 -14.35 -2.42
N LYS A 154 -5.87 -14.02 -3.61
CA LYS A 154 -7.07 -14.63 -4.19
C LYS A 154 -6.88 -16.14 -4.39
N ASN A 155 -5.71 -16.58 -4.87
CA ASN A 155 -5.42 -17.99 -5.05
C ASN A 155 -5.23 -18.70 -3.69
N VAL A 156 -4.64 -18.06 -2.68
CA VAL A 156 -4.60 -18.60 -1.30
C VAL A 156 -6.02 -18.89 -0.78
N ARG A 157 -6.95 -17.93 -0.96
CA ARG A 157 -8.35 -18.10 -0.54
C ARG A 157 -9.05 -19.22 -1.31
N ARG A 158 -8.81 -19.32 -2.62
CA ARG A 158 -9.34 -20.42 -3.46
C ARG A 158 -8.85 -21.78 -2.99
N ILE A 159 -7.54 -21.94 -2.80
CA ILE A 159 -6.96 -23.19 -2.32
C ILE A 159 -7.58 -23.56 -0.95
N SER A 160 -7.66 -22.60 -0.02
CA SER A 160 -8.29 -22.83 1.29
C SER A 160 -9.77 -23.24 1.17
N ALA A 161 -10.52 -22.65 0.24
CA ALA A 161 -11.92 -22.99 0.00
C ALA A 161 -12.09 -24.39 -0.60
N ILE A 162 -11.23 -24.77 -1.56
CA ILE A 162 -11.20 -26.11 -2.16
C ILE A 162 -10.86 -27.17 -1.10
N GLN A 163 -10.06 -26.84 -0.09
CA GLN A 163 -9.83 -27.75 1.05
C GLN A 163 -11.05 -27.91 1.94
N ALA A 164 -11.75 -26.81 2.21
CA ALA A 164 -12.87 -26.82 3.15
C ALA A 164 -14.13 -27.47 2.56
N ILE A 165 -14.27 -27.50 1.23
CA ILE A 165 -15.47 -27.92 0.51
C ILE A 165 -15.09 -28.95 -0.56
N SER A 166 -15.85 -30.04 -0.69
CA SER A 166 -15.69 -30.98 -1.79
C SER A 166 -15.86 -30.30 -3.15
N ILE A 167 -14.96 -30.58 -4.10
CA ILE A 167 -14.99 -29.95 -5.42
C ILE A 167 -16.27 -30.31 -6.17
N SER A 168 -17.11 -29.30 -6.42
CA SER A 168 -18.37 -29.47 -7.16
C SER A 168 -18.13 -29.69 -8.65
N ASP A 169 -19.12 -30.26 -9.35
CA ASP A 169 -19.05 -30.47 -10.80
C ASP A 169 -18.91 -29.16 -11.58
N ASP A 170 -19.54 -28.09 -11.09
CA ASP A 170 -19.40 -26.74 -11.67
C ASP A 170 -17.97 -26.20 -11.52
N MET A 171 -17.32 -26.45 -10.38
CA MET A 171 -15.90 -26.11 -10.19
C MET A 171 -15.02 -26.92 -11.13
N ARG A 172 -15.25 -28.25 -11.24
CA ARG A 172 -14.52 -29.10 -12.19
C ARG A 172 -14.64 -28.60 -13.63
N LYS A 173 -15.84 -28.21 -14.06
CA LYS A 173 -16.06 -27.65 -15.39
C LYS A 173 -15.29 -26.36 -15.63
N LYS A 174 -15.24 -25.47 -14.63
CA LYS A 174 -14.44 -24.22 -14.69
C LYS A 174 -12.94 -24.50 -14.78
N TYR A 175 -12.42 -25.40 -13.94
CA TYR A 175 -11.01 -25.78 -13.97
C TYR A 175 -10.61 -26.46 -15.28
N ARG A 176 -11.45 -27.36 -15.79
CA ARG A 176 -11.22 -27.99 -17.10
C ARG A 176 -11.06 -26.96 -18.21
N ALA A 177 -11.92 -25.94 -18.25
CA ALA A 177 -11.82 -24.84 -19.21
C ALA A 177 -10.54 -24.00 -19.00
N ALA A 178 -10.19 -23.69 -17.75
CA ALA A 178 -8.98 -22.92 -17.42
C ALA A 178 -7.69 -23.67 -17.77
N MET A 179 -7.68 -24.99 -17.57
CA MET A 179 -6.58 -25.91 -17.91
C MET A 179 -6.53 -26.28 -19.40
N ARG A 180 -7.51 -25.84 -20.20
CA ARG A 180 -7.64 -26.14 -21.64
C ARG A 180 -7.67 -27.64 -21.96
N LEU A 181 -8.23 -28.44 -21.06
CA LEU A 181 -8.39 -29.89 -21.23
C LEU A 181 -9.60 -30.19 -22.13
N ARG A 182 -9.54 -31.29 -22.90
CA ARG A 182 -10.69 -31.77 -23.70
C ARG A 182 -11.78 -32.30 -22.76
N SER A 183 -13.00 -32.44 -23.29
CA SER A 183 -14.16 -32.94 -22.51
C SER A 183 -13.94 -34.32 -21.91
N ASP A 184 -13.05 -35.11 -22.50
CA ASP A 184 -12.89 -36.52 -22.17
C ASP A 184 -11.57 -36.78 -21.42
N ASP A 185 -10.71 -35.77 -21.28
CA ASP A 185 -9.44 -35.91 -20.59
C ASP A 185 -9.70 -36.05 -19.07
N PRO A 186 -9.27 -37.16 -18.44
CA PRO A 186 -9.41 -37.35 -17.01
C PRO A 186 -8.46 -36.38 -16.28
N PHE A 187 -8.96 -35.74 -15.23
CA PHE A 187 -8.12 -34.97 -14.31
C PHE A 187 -8.66 -35.15 -12.88
N THR A 188 -7.74 -35.09 -11.94
CA THR A 188 -7.98 -35.34 -10.52
C THR A 188 -8.09 -34.04 -9.73
N ASP A 189 -8.55 -34.15 -8.49
CA ASP A 189 -8.60 -33.00 -7.57
C ASP A 189 -7.19 -32.49 -7.28
N ASP A 190 -6.20 -33.39 -7.23
CA ASP A 190 -4.79 -33.03 -7.12
C ASP A 190 -4.31 -32.17 -8.30
N ASP A 191 -4.83 -32.39 -9.51
CA ASP A 191 -4.47 -31.59 -10.68
C ASP A 191 -5.01 -30.16 -10.58
N ILE A 192 -6.15 -29.96 -9.91
CA ILE A 192 -6.70 -28.63 -9.59
C ILE A 192 -5.77 -27.89 -8.62
N PHE A 193 -5.34 -28.57 -7.56
CA PHE A 193 -4.39 -27.98 -6.60
C PHE A 193 -3.05 -27.64 -7.27
N LYS A 194 -2.50 -28.55 -8.07
CA LYS A 194 -1.26 -28.32 -8.84
C LYS A 194 -1.40 -27.15 -9.79
N PHE A 195 -2.55 -26.99 -10.43
CA PHE A 195 -2.84 -25.86 -11.30
C PHE A 195 -2.79 -24.54 -10.53
N GLU A 196 -3.48 -24.43 -9.40
CA GLU A 196 -3.47 -23.22 -8.55
C GLU A 196 -2.06 -22.90 -8.00
N LEU A 197 -1.33 -23.92 -7.54
CA LEU A 197 0.06 -23.75 -7.08
C LEU A 197 0.99 -23.29 -8.21
N THR A 198 0.77 -23.78 -9.44
CA THR A 198 1.54 -23.34 -10.62
C THR A 198 1.29 -21.86 -10.91
N LEU A 199 0.03 -21.40 -10.86
CA LEU A 199 -0.30 -19.98 -11.02
C LEU A 199 0.37 -19.13 -9.93
N MET A 200 0.35 -19.57 -8.69
CA MET A 200 1.02 -18.88 -7.59
C MET A 200 2.54 -18.82 -7.78
N ASN A 201 3.18 -19.91 -8.19
CA ASN A 201 4.61 -19.93 -8.47
C ASN A 201 4.99 -18.95 -9.61
N GLN A 202 4.16 -18.87 -10.65
CA GLN A 202 4.35 -17.91 -11.74
C GLN A 202 4.28 -16.46 -11.24
N ILE A 203 3.33 -16.16 -10.33
CA ILE A 203 3.23 -14.84 -9.69
C ILE A 203 4.50 -14.54 -8.89
N VAL A 204 4.93 -15.45 -8.00
CA VAL A 204 6.13 -15.29 -7.18
C VAL A 204 7.36 -15.08 -8.04
N THR A 205 7.55 -15.94 -9.05
CA THR A 205 8.70 -15.89 -9.96
C THR A 205 8.73 -14.57 -10.72
N ARG A 206 7.61 -14.15 -11.30
CA ARG A 206 7.50 -12.87 -12.01
C ARG A 206 7.79 -11.69 -11.07
N PHE A 207 7.19 -11.68 -9.88
CA PHE A 207 7.35 -10.58 -8.93
C PHE A 207 8.82 -10.40 -8.53
N VAL A 208 9.52 -11.51 -8.26
CA VAL A 208 10.94 -11.53 -7.88
C VAL A 208 11.84 -11.19 -9.06
N GLN A 209 11.53 -11.69 -10.26
CA GLN A 209 12.33 -11.40 -11.45
C GLN A 209 12.29 -9.91 -11.80
N LYS A 210 11.11 -9.26 -11.69
CA LYS A 210 10.98 -7.81 -11.88
C LYS A 210 11.90 -7.01 -10.97
N ARG A 211 12.15 -7.46 -9.72
CA ARG A 211 13.04 -6.74 -8.79
C ARG A 211 14.48 -6.66 -9.30
N LYS A 212 14.94 -7.70 -10.01
CA LYS A 212 16.29 -7.74 -10.60
C LYS A 212 16.44 -6.83 -11.82
N GLU A 213 15.33 -6.55 -12.49
CA GLU A 213 15.25 -5.73 -13.70
C GLU A 213 14.81 -4.29 -13.38
N GLU A 214 14.47 -3.99 -12.13
CA GLU A 214 13.94 -2.69 -11.72
C GLU A 214 15.07 -1.65 -11.63
N GLU A 215 14.83 -0.50 -12.27
CA GLU A 215 15.73 0.64 -12.21
C GLU A 215 15.74 1.28 -10.81
N ALA A 216 16.89 1.77 -10.36
CA ALA A 216 17.07 2.28 -9.00
C ALA A 216 16.13 3.44 -8.62
N TYR A 217 15.64 4.23 -9.59
CA TYR A 217 14.71 5.33 -9.33
C TYR A 217 13.26 4.85 -9.10
N VAL A 218 12.94 3.60 -9.41
CA VAL A 218 11.63 2.99 -9.17
C VAL A 218 11.59 2.34 -7.78
N THR A 219 12.73 2.01 -7.19
CA THR A 219 12.83 1.40 -5.85
C THR A 219 12.10 2.21 -4.77
N ILE A 220 11.33 1.50 -3.94
CA ILE A 220 10.65 2.08 -2.78
C ILE A 220 11.51 1.85 -1.54
N ILE A 221 12.10 2.93 -1.01
CA ILE A 221 12.92 2.86 0.20
C ILE A 221 12.01 3.03 1.41
N CYS A 222 11.80 1.95 2.15
CA CYS A 222 11.08 1.97 3.42
C CYS A 222 12.05 2.03 4.59
N ARG A 223 11.58 2.57 5.71
CA ARG A 223 12.22 2.52 7.02
C ARG A 223 11.11 2.33 8.04
N ASP A 224 11.20 1.27 8.84
CA ASP A 224 10.20 0.98 9.85
C ASP A 224 10.39 1.92 11.05
N GLU A 225 9.30 2.29 11.69
CA GLU A 225 9.37 3.06 12.94
C GLU A 225 9.99 2.16 14.02
N LEU A 226 11.09 2.64 14.61
CA LEU A 226 11.69 1.98 15.77
C LEU A 226 10.77 2.19 16.98
N PRO A 227 10.63 1.19 17.86
CA PRO A 227 9.82 1.32 19.06
C PRO A 227 10.29 2.55 19.87
N VAL A 228 9.41 3.54 19.92
CA VAL A 228 9.65 4.87 20.46
C VAL A 228 9.72 4.82 21.99
N ALA A 229 10.94 4.71 22.54
CA ALA A 229 11.15 4.89 23.98
C ALA A 229 11.23 6.38 24.35
N ALA A 230 11.95 7.21 23.57
CA ALA A 230 12.25 8.59 23.97
C ALA A 230 11.10 9.58 23.71
N THR A 231 10.52 9.60 22.51
CA THR A 231 9.49 10.59 22.15
C THR A 231 8.18 10.37 22.90
N ASN A 232 7.78 9.12 23.11
CA ASN A 232 6.62 8.79 23.94
C ASN A 232 6.82 9.19 25.40
N GLN A 233 8.03 9.03 25.94
CA GLN A 233 8.35 9.51 27.29
C GLN A 233 8.24 11.04 27.37
N GLU A 234 8.75 11.78 26.39
CA GLU A 234 8.67 13.24 26.37
C GLU A 234 7.25 13.77 26.11
N ILE A 235 6.43 13.09 25.29
CA ILE A 235 5.00 13.38 25.13
C ILE A 235 4.28 13.20 26.46
N MET A 236 4.48 12.06 27.13
CA MET A 236 3.84 11.77 28.41
C MET A 236 4.28 12.73 29.51
N LYS A 237 5.57 13.12 29.53
CA LYS A 237 6.11 14.12 30.44
C LYS A 237 5.48 15.49 30.21
N THR A 238 5.37 15.92 28.94
CA THR A 238 4.73 17.18 28.57
C THR A 238 3.25 17.19 28.99
N ALA A 239 2.52 16.10 28.73
CA ALA A 239 1.12 15.95 29.11
C ALA A 239 0.93 16.04 30.63
N ARG A 240 1.77 15.37 31.43
CA ARG A 240 1.73 15.48 32.91
C ARG A 240 1.92 16.90 33.40
N HIS A 241 2.86 17.65 32.82
CA HIS A 241 3.07 19.05 33.20
C HIS A 241 1.89 19.95 32.81
N MET A 242 1.23 19.69 31.67
CA MET A 242 0.03 20.43 31.27
C MET A 242 -1.16 20.15 32.21
N MET A 243 -1.40 18.88 32.57
CA MET A 243 -2.46 18.52 33.53
C MET A 243 -2.20 19.13 34.92
N ALA A 244 -0.94 19.17 35.37
CA ALA A 244 -0.59 19.80 36.63
C ALA A 244 -0.80 21.33 36.59
N LEU A 245 -0.55 21.97 35.44
CA LEU A 245 -0.80 23.39 35.25
C LEU A 245 -2.30 23.71 35.30
N GLU A 246 -3.12 22.94 34.59
CA GLU A 246 -4.58 23.09 34.59
C GLU A 246 -5.16 22.93 36.00
N ALA A 247 -4.65 21.98 36.79
CA ALA A 247 -5.08 21.78 38.16
C ALA A 247 -4.69 22.95 39.09
N LEU A 248 -3.54 23.59 38.87
CA LEU A 248 -3.08 24.73 39.67
C LEU A 248 -3.79 26.05 39.28
N GLU A 249 -4.11 26.22 38.00
CA GLU A 249 -4.84 27.38 37.47
C GLU A 249 -6.34 27.34 37.81
N ASP A 250 -6.87 26.18 38.23
CA ASP A 250 -8.22 26.07 38.78
C ASP A 250 -8.29 26.68 40.20
N GLU A 251 -8.65 27.96 40.26
CA GLU A 251 -8.83 28.71 41.52
C GLU A 251 -9.96 28.16 42.41
N SER A 252 -10.84 27.30 41.87
CA SER A 252 -11.95 26.73 42.62
C SER A 252 -11.56 25.54 43.51
N LYS A 253 -10.32 25.03 43.37
CA LYS A 253 -9.80 23.88 44.13
C LYS A 253 -8.61 24.28 44.97
N ASP A 254 -8.59 23.90 46.24
CA ASP A 254 -7.39 24.01 47.06
C ASP A 254 -6.27 23.11 46.51
N VAL A 255 -5.03 23.57 46.65
CA VAL A 255 -3.86 22.79 46.21
C VAL A 255 -3.66 21.63 47.18
N ASP A 256 -3.59 20.42 46.64
CA ASP A 256 -3.32 19.20 47.40
C ASP A 256 -2.01 19.34 48.20
N PRO A 257 -2.00 19.11 49.53
CA PRO A 257 -0.79 19.11 50.35
C PRO A 257 0.36 18.25 49.80
N ALA A 258 0.05 17.12 49.17
CA ALA A 258 1.07 16.25 48.56
C ALA A 258 1.77 16.93 47.37
N MET A 259 1.05 17.80 46.65
CA MET A 259 1.58 18.59 45.54
C MET A 259 2.46 19.72 46.06
N HIS A 260 2.12 20.29 47.21
CA HIS A 260 2.89 21.32 47.88
C HIS A 260 4.26 20.80 48.37
N ASP A 261 4.28 19.63 49.01
CA ASP A 261 5.51 18.92 49.40
C ASP A 261 6.41 18.56 48.21
N TYR A 262 5.80 18.22 47.07
CA TYR A 262 6.55 17.97 45.84
C TYR A 262 7.24 19.24 45.34
N PHE A 263 6.53 20.37 45.31
CA PHE A 263 7.07 21.64 44.82
C PHE A 263 8.09 22.28 45.76
N ALA A 264 7.90 22.17 47.08
CA ALA A 264 8.89 22.59 48.07
C ALA A 264 10.25 21.90 47.85
N ARG A 265 10.22 20.58 47.63
CA ARG A 265 11.41 19.80 47.29
C ARG A 265 11.99 20.16 45.93
N ALA A 266 11.14 20.30 44.90
CA ALA A 266 11.59 20.57 43.54
C ALA A 266 12.19 21.97 43.37
N MET A 267 11.74 22.96 44.14
CA MET A 267 12.24 24.34 44.12
C MET A 267 13.32 24.62 45.16
N HIS A 268 13.64 23.65 46.03
CA HIS A 268 14.53 23.81 47.18
C HIS A 268 14.12 24.98 48.09
N MET A 269 12.82 25.04 48.41
CA MET A 269 12.22 26.08 49.24
C MET A 269 11.55 25.46 50.46
N ASP A 270 11.54 26.18 51.57
CA ASP A 270 10.72 25.81 52.71
C ASP A 270 9.24 25.82 52.31
N HIS A 271 8.48 24.88 52.88
CA HIS A 271 7.06 24.67 52.58
C HIS A 271 6.30 26.01 52.59
N ASP A 272 6.39 26.78 53.66
CA ASP A 272 5.65 28.03 53.84
C ASP A 272 5.97 29.13 52.80
N MET A 273 7.08 29.00 52.07
CA MET A 273 7.51 29.94 51.04
C MET A 273 7.01 29.60 49.63
N VAL A 274 6.38 28.43 49.47
CA VAL A 274 5.82 27.94 48.20
C VAL A 274 4.37 28.43 48.05
N THR A 275 4.18 29.43 47.19
CA THR A 275 2.86 29.94 46.83
C THR A 275 2.34 29.27 45.56
N ARG A 276 1.02 29.24 45.38
CA ARG A 276 0.38 28.75 44.14
C ARG A 276 0.96 29.45 42.90
N GLU A 277 1.20 30.75 42.97
CA GLU A 277 1.81 31.54 41.89
C GLU A 277 3.21 31.02 41.51
N LYS A 278 4.06 30.69 42.50
CA LYS A 278 5.39 30.12 42.26
C LYS A 278 5.30 28.72 41.66
N MET A 279 4.33 27.90 42.10
CA MET A 279 4.08 26.58 41.50
C MET A 279 3.67 26.70 40.03
N ILE A 280 2.74 27.62 39.72
CA ILE A 280 2.30 27.90 38.35
C ILE A 280 3.49 28.36 37.49
N GLU A 281 4.31 29.28 37.97
CA GLU A 281 5.48 29.76 37.23
C GLU A 281 6.48 28.63 36.95
N PHE A 282 6.76 27.80 37.96
CA PHE A 282 7.63 26.64 37.85
C PHE A 282 7.10 25.62 36.82
N VAL A 283 5.81 25.29 36.87
CA VAL A 283 5.20 24.37 35.91
C VAL A 283 5.17 24.96 34.50
N ARG A 284 4.86 26.26 34.33
CA ARG A 284 4.91 26.94 33.03
C ARG A 284 6.30 26.88 32.40
N ARG A 285 7.35 27.05 33.21
CA ARG A 285 8.74 26.91 32.77
C ARG A 285 9.03 25.49 32.29
N ASN A 286 8.63 24.49 33.07
CA ASN A 286 8.79 23.07 32.70
C ASN A 286 7.98 22.67 31.47
N VAL A 287 6.77 23.21 31.29
CA VAL A 287 5.98 23.02 30.05
C VAL A 287 6.70 23.64 28.85
N ALA A 288 7.24 24.85 28.99
CA ALA A 288 7.96 25.52 27.92
C ALA A 288 9.25 24.77 27.52
N GLU A 289 9.99 24.26 28.52
CA GLU A 289 11.17 23.43 28.31
C GLU A 289 10.81 22.08 27.67
N ALA A 290 9.83 21.36 28.22
CA ALA A 290 9.35 20.10 27.67
C ALA A 290 8.83 20.27 26.24
N LYS A 291 8.14 21.36 25.91
CA LYS A 291 7.74 21.68 24.53
C LYS A 291 8.94 21.94 23.60
N ARG A 292 10.00 22.59 24.09
CA ARG A 292 11.24 22.79 23.30
C ARG A 292 11.96 21.47 23.06
N THR A 293 12.14 20.66 24.10
CA THR A 293 12.75 19.33 24.02
C THR A 293 11.92 18.43 23.11
N LEU A 294 10.61 18.39 23.27
CA LEU A 294 9.70 17.64 22.40
C LEU A 294 9.80 18.13 20.95
N LYS A 295 9.90 19.43 20.69
CA LYS A 295 10.08 19.95 19.33
C LYS A 295 11.43 19.55 18.73
N GLN A 296 12.50 19.54 19.54
CA GLN A 296 13.82 19.11 19.12
C GLN A 296 13.86 17.61 18.86
N VAL A 297 13.34 16.81 19.78
CA VAL A 297 13.15 15.37 19.62
C VAL A 297 12.28 15.11 18.40
N LEU A 298 11.12 15.73 18.21
CA LEU A 298 10.32 15.53 16.98
C LEU A 298 11.03 15.97 15.68
N ALA A 299 11.98 16.90 15.76
CA ALA A 299 12.79 17.33 14.61
C ALA A 299 13.96 16.37 14.31
N GLU A 300 14.56 15.79 15.36
CA GLU A 300 15.73 14.89 15.31
C GLU A 300 15.33 13.41 15.22
N ASP A 301 14.17 13.06 15.78
CA ASP A 301 13.61 11.73 15.94
C ASP A 301 12.94 11.28 14.65
N ARG A 302 13.79 11.11 13.63
CA ARG A 302 13.54 10.07 12.64
C ARG A 302 13.95 8.75 13.30
N ASN A 303 13.15 8.28 14.27
CA ASN A 303 13.24 6.95 14.89
C ASN A 303 12.87 5.90 13.84
N LEU A 304 13.70 5.81 12.81
CA LEU A 304 13.48 5.03 11.61
C LEU A 304 14.62 4.03 11.54
N GLY A 305 14.27 2.76 11.36
CA GLY A 305 15.24 1.69 11.20
C GLY A 305 16.09 1.85 9.94
N GLU A 306 16.94 0.85 9.72
CA GLU A 306 17.76 0.76 8.52
C GLU A 306 16.88 0.81 7.24
N PRO A 307 17.30 1.55 6.21
CA PRO A 307 16.58 1.58 4.94
C PRO A 307 16.63 0.21 4.26
N TYR A 308 15.51 -0.19 3.69
CA TYR A 308 15.41 -1.41 2.91
C TYR A 308 14.52 -1.21 1.68
N ASP A 309 14.68 -2.06 0.68
CA ASP A 309 13.79 -2.13 -0.47
C ASP A 309 12.48 -2.80 -0.07
N TYR A 310 11.41 -2.02 -0.06
CA TYR A 310 10.08 -2.47 0.35
C TYR A 310 9.54 -3.60 -0.53
N LYS A 311 9.74 -3.51 -1.84
CA LYS A 311 9.22 -4.51 -2.79
C LYS A 311 10.06 -5.79 -2.72
N ASP A 312 11.35 -5.68 -2.47
CA ASP A 312 12.23 -6.85 -2.26
C ASP A 312 11.88 -7.60 -0.96
N ALA A 313 11.59 -6.87 0.12
CA ALA A 313 11.10 -7.44 1.37
C ALA A 313 9.73 -8.14 1.18
N GLN A 314 8.83 -7.56 0.38
CA GLN A 314 7.57 -8.22 0.01
C GLN A 314 7.80 -9.48 -0.83
N GLY A 315 8.75 -9.47 -1.77
CA GLY A 315 9.10 -10.64 -2.56
C GLY A 315 9.62 -11.80 -1.68
N THR A 316 10.37 -11.48 -0.63
CA THR A 316 10.81 -12.45 0.38
C THR A 316 9.62 -13.04 1.15
N LYS A 317 8.74 -12.19 1.68
CA LYS A 317 7.50 -12.63 2.37
C LYS A 317 6.61 -13.48 1.47
N LEU A 318 6.51 -13.13 0.19
CA LEU A 318 5.70 -13.88 -0.79
C LEU A 318 6.26 -15.28 -1.03
N LYS A 319 7.58 -15.43 -1.15
CA LYS A 319 8.26 -16.74 -1.24
C LYS A 319 8.04 -17.59 0.02
N GLU A 320 8.16 -16.99 1.20
CA GLU A 320 7.93 -17.67 2.48
C GLU A 320 6.50 -18.19 2.57
N ARG A 321 5.51 -17.32 2.30
CA ARG A 321 4.08 -17.70 2.26
C ARG A 321 3.81 -18.80 1.25
N PHE A 322 4.39 -18.72 0.05
CA PHE A 322 4.23 -19.77 -0.96
C PHE A 322 4.82 -21.10 -0.51
N THR A 323 6.01 -21.08 0.11
CA THR A 323 6.67 -22.27 0.65
C THR A 323 5.86 -22.90 1.77
N GLU A 324 5.32 -22.09 2.68
CA GLU A 324 4.43 -22.55 3.76
C GLU A 324 3.18 -23.22 3.19
N ILE A 325 2.58 -22.62 2.16
CA ILE A 325 1.44 -23.20 1.45
C ILE A 325 1.86 -24.56 0.89
N CYS A 326 2.87 -24.63 0.00
CA CYS A 326 3.33 -25.91 -0.56
C CYS A 326 3.57 -26.99 0.51
N GLY A 327 4.22 -26.65 1.62
CA GLY A 327 4.49 -27.57 2.73
C GLY A 327 3.22 -28.14 3.39
N ARG A 328 2.13 -27.36 3.47
CA ARG A 328 0.84 -27.83 4.00
C ARG A 328 0.13 -28.83 3.08
N PHE A 329 0.43 -28.83 1.78
CA PHE A 329 -0.29 -29.65 0.79
C PHE A 329 0.44 -30.93 0.37
N ALA A 330 1.60 -31.24 0.97
CA ALA A 330 2.39 -32.45 0.69
C ALA A 330 2.72 -32.71 -0.81
N PHE A 331 2.53 -31.72 -1.69
CA PHE A 331 3.18 -31.69 -2.99
C PHE A 331 4.66 -31.48 -2.68
N GLY A 332 5.49 -32.48 -2.96
CA GLY A 332 6.92 -32.48 -2.63
C GLY A 332 7.69 -31.29 -3.22
N ASN A 333 9.02 -31.32 -3.06
CA ASN A 333 9.96 -30.26 -3.48
C ASN A 333 9.82 -29.77 -4.95
N ASP A 334 9.02 -30.45 -5.79
CA ASP A 334 8.79 -30.15 -7.21
C ASP A 334 8.18 -28.77 -7.51
N TYR A 335 7.58 -28.11 -6.51
CA TYR A 335 6.93 -26.80 -6.66
C TYR A 335 7.64 -25.65 -5.94
N LEU A 336 8.81 -25.90 -5.33
CA LEU A 336 9.55 -24.85 -4.64
C LEU A 336 10.02 -23.75 -5.62
N PRO A 337 10.09 -22.48 -5.18
CA PRO A 337 10.57 -21.39 -6.02
C PRO A 337 11.97 -21.70 -6.57
N GLY A 338 12.11 -21.76 -7.90
CA GLY A 338 13.36 -22.12 -8.58
C GLY A 338 13.40 -23.56 -9.14
N VAL A 339 12.41 -24.39 -8.83
CA VAL A 339 12.20 -25.67 -9.53
C VAL A 339 11.30 -25.40 -10.73
N THR A 340 11.79 -25.71 -11.93
CA THR A 340 10.98 -25.61 -13.14
C THR A 340 9.96 -26.74 -13.10
N PRO A 341 8.64 -26.47 -13.05
CA PRO A 341 7.68 -27.54 -13.19
C PRO A 341 7.90 -28.23 -14.55
N PRO A 342 7.67 -29.54 -14.67
CA PRO A 342 7.83 -30.25 -15.92
C PRO A 342 7.01 -29.55 -17.01
N PRO A 343 7.54 -29.42 -18.23
CA PRO A 343 6.83 -28.75 -19.31
C PRO A 343 5.47 -29.43 -19.47
N GLN A 344 4.40 -28.64 -19.36
CA GLN A 344 3.10 -29.09 -19.83
C GLN A 344 3.26 -29.48 -21.29
N GLY A 345 2.97 -30.75 -21.59
CA GLY A 345 3.39 -31.43 -22.81
C GLY A 345 3.37 -30.53 -24.03
N SER A 346 4.53 -30.37 -24.65
CA SER A 346 4.63 -30.00 -26.04
C SER A 346 3.79 -31.00 -26.84
N VAL A 347 2.64 -30.59 -27.35
CA VAL A 347 2.07 -31.24 -28.52
C VAL A 347 3.03 -30.92 -29.64
N VAL A 348 3.98 -31.82 -29.86
CA VAL A 348 4.75 -31.90 -31.09
C VAL A 348 3.71 -32.07 -32.19
N GLU A 349 3.63 -31.08 -33.09
CA GLU A 349 2.96 -31.27 -34.37
C GLU A 349 3.64 -32.44 -35.09
N ALA A 350 2.86 -33.50 -35.32
CA ALA A 350 3.13 -34.55 -36.29
C ALA A 350 1.81 -34.95 -36.94
#